data_AF-A0A2E9IY65-F1
#
_entry.id   AF-A0A2E9IY65-F1
#
_cell.length_a   1.000
_cell.length_b   1.000
_cell.length_c   1.000
_cell.angle_alpha   90.00
_cell.angle_beta   90.00
_cell.angle_gamma   90.00
#
_symmetry.space_group_name_H-M   'P 1'
#
loop_
_entity.id
_entity.type
_entity.pdbx_description
1 polymer ?
#
loop_
_entity_poly.entity_id
_entity_poly.type
_entity_poly.pdbx_seq_one_letter_code
_entity_poly.pdbx_strand_id
1 'polypeptide(L)' 'MSRDEQRATIRQQRETLMEELQAVYRNAFDRLGAQDLGEGTVARLTQLMLCSREGAINPLEQEIEAPLITRAPDQIP' A
#
# COMPACT_ATOMS: atom_id res chain seq x y z
N MET A 1 18.46 -17.87 7.25
CA MET A 1 18.40 -16.59 6.52
C MET A 1 19.17 -15.57 7.33
N SER A 2 20.16 -14.91 6.72
CA SER A 2 20.89 -13.81 7.37
C SER A 2 19.92 -12.66 7.68
N ARG A 3 20.23 -11.84 8.69
CA ARG A 3 19.49 -10.60 8.96
C ARG A 3 19.42 -9.73 7.71
N ASP A 4 20.45 -9.74 6.88
CA ASP A 4 20.55 -8.92 5.67
C ASP A 4 19.60 -9.44 4.57
N GLU A 5 19.55 -10.77 4.40
CA GLU A 5 18.61 -11.45 3.50
C GLU A 5 17.15 -11.23 3.95
N GLN A 6 16.90 -11.23 5.27
CA GLN A 6 15.58 -10.94 5.82
C GLN A 6 15.14 -9.50 5.50
N ARG A 7 16.05 -8.52 5.64
CA ARG A 7 15.76 -7.12 5.29
C ARG A 7 15.44 -6.96 3.81
N ALA A 8 16.24 -7.57 2.94
CA ALA A 8 16.02 -7.54 1.51
C ALA A 8 14.67 -8.17 1.12
N THR A 9 14.32 -9.30 1.74
CA THR A 9 13.06 -10.00 1.49
C THR A 9 11.85 -9.17 1.90
N ILE A 10 11.87 -8.58 3.11
CA ILE A 10 10.77 -7.72 3.59
C ILE A 10 10.58 -6.51 2.69
N ARG A 11 11.69 -5.86 2.29
CA ARG A 11 11.66 -4.73 1.36
C ARG A 11 11.00 -5.13 0.03
N GLN A 12 11.43 -6.24 -0.56
CA GLN A 12 10.90 -6.73 -1.83
C GLN A 12 9.40 -7.02 -1.74
N GLN A 13 8.96 -7.72 -0.68
CA GLN A 13 7.55 -8.04 -0.49
C GLN A 13 6.68 -6.79 -0.38
N ARG A 14 7.18 -5.76 0.30
CA ARG A 14 6.48 -4.48 0.43
C ARG A 14 6.40 -3.73 -0.90
N GLU A 15 7.49 -3.66 -1.66
CA GLU A 15 7.50 -3.05 -3.00
C GLU A 15 6.50 -3.76 -3.93
N THR A 16 6.49 -5.10 -3.93
CA THR A 16 5.50 -5.90 -4.66
C THR A 16 4.06 -5.60 -4.19
N LEU A 17 3.81 -5.54 -2.88
CA LEU A 17 2.48 -5.23 -2.35
C LEU A 17 2.00 -3.84 -2.79
N MET A 18 2.89 -2.84 -2.81
CA MET A 18 2.55 -1.51 -3.31
C MET A 18 2.14 -1.56 -4.79
N GLU A 19 2.89 -2.25 -5.63
CA GLU A 19 2.58 -2.40 -7.05
C GLU A 19 1.23 -3.09 -7.29
N GLU A 20 0.97 -4.18 -6.56
CA GLU A 20 -0.30 -4.91 -6.62
C GLU A 20 -1.49 -4.04 -6.21
N LEU A 21 -1.38 -3.31 -5.10
CA LEU A 21 -2.42 -2.39 -4.64
C LEU A 21 -2.66 -1.27 -5.65
N GLN A 22 -1.60 -0.67 -6.20
CA GLN A 22 -1.73 0.35 -7.23
C GLN A 22 -2.44 -0.18 -8.49
N ALA A 23 -2.18 -1.43 -8.89
CA ALA A 23 -2.89 -2.06 -9.99
C ALA A 23 -4.39 -2.26 -9.68
N VAL A 24 -4.74 -2.67 -8.46
CA VAL A 24 -6.15 -2.77 -8.02
C VAL A 24 -6.87 -1.42 -8.14
N TYR A 25 -6.26 -0.35 -7.64
CA TYR A 25 -6.86 0.99 -7.71
C TYR A 25 -7.01 1.46 -9.16
N ARG A 26 -5.99 1.28 -10.01
CA ARG A 26 -6.04 1.63 -11.43
C ARG A 26 -7.20 0.95 -12.14
N ASN A 27 -7.32 -0.38 -11.97
CA ASN A 27 -8.40 -1.17 -12.54
C ASN A 27 -9.79 -0.76 -11.99
N ALA A 28 -9.86 -0.28 -10.75
CA ALA A 28 -11.10 0.24 -10.18
C ALA A 28 -11.48 1.61 -10.79
N PHE A 29 -10.51 2.51 -10.98
CA PHE A 29 -10.72 3.80 -11.67
C PHE A 29 -11.17 3.59 -13.12
N ASP A 30 -10.53 2.71 -13.87
CA ASP A 30 -10.89 2.43 -15.26
C ASP A 30 -12.32 1.92 -15.37
N ARG A 31 -12.72 0.99 -14.46
CA ARG A 31 -14.09 0.48 -14.41
C ARG A 31 -15.09 1.56 -14.05
N LEU A 32 -14.77 2.45 -13.10
CA LEU A 32 -15.64 3.54 -12.68
C LEU A 32 -15.86 4.55 -13.82
N GLY A 33 -14.81 4.89 -14.56
CA GLY A 33 -14.88 5.81 -15.70
C GLY A 33 -15.66 5.26 -16.90
N ALA A 34 -15.81 3.94 -17.00
CA ALA A 34 -16.62 3.30 -18.04
C ALA A 34 -18.12 3.22 -17.71
N GLN A 35 -18.55 3.59 -16.50
CA GLN A 35 -19.96 3.56 -16.11
C GLN A 35 -20.64 4.91 -16.39
N ASP A 36 -21.90 4.87 -16.82
CA ASP A 36 -22.75 6.06 -16.95
C ASP A 36 -23.51 6.34 -15.66
N LEU A 37 -22.81 6.88 -14.64
CA LEU A 37 -23.36 7.10 -13.29
C LEU A 37 -23.74 8.57 -13.01
N GLY A 38 -23.55 9.46 -13.98
CA GLY A 38 -23.65 10.91 -13.81
C GLY A 38 -22.49 11.51 -13.00
N GLU A 39 -22.12 12.75 -13.32
CA GLU A 39 -20.88 13.41 -12.84
C GLU A 39 -20.76 13.43 -11.31
N GLY A 40 -21.84 13.72 -10.59
CA GLY A 40 -21.81 13.83 -9.12
C GLY A 40 -21.54 12.50 -8.41
N THR A 41 -22.09 11.40 -8.92
CA THR A 41 -21.86 10.06 -8.36
C THR A 41 -20.43 9.61 -8.63
N VAL A 42 -19.95 9.82 -9.87
CA VAL A 42 -18.57 9.49 -10.27
C VAL A 42 -17.56 10.26 -9.41
N ALA A 43 -17.77 11.55 -9.17
CA ALA A 43 -16.89 12.36 -8.32
C ALA A 43 -16.82 11.84 -6.89
N ARG A 44 -17.97 11.48 -6.30
CA ARG A 44 -18.02 10.95 -4.93
C ARG A 44 -17.30 9.60 -4.80
N LEU A 45 -17.54 8.68 -5.73
CA LEU A 45 -16.89 7.37 -5.75
C LEU A 45 -15.39 7.49 -6.00
N THR A 46 -14.98 8.38 -6.91
CA THR A 46 -13.58 8.73 -7.16
C THR A 46 -12.88 9.19 -5.88
N GLN A 47 -13.49 10.11 -5.13
CA GLN A 47 -12.92 10.63 -3.90
C GLN A 47 -12.76 9.53 -2.83
N LEU A 48 -13.76 8.66 -2.67
CA LEU A 48 -13.67 7.53 -1.75
C LEU A 48 -12.52 6.57 -2.11
N MET A 49 -12.31 6.32 -3.41
CA MET A 49 -11.19 5.48 -3.86
C MET A 49 -9.83 6.16 -3.64
N LEU A 50 -9.73 7.47 -3.85
CA LEU A 50 -8.49 8.22 -3.56
C LEU A 50 -8.12 8.13 -2.08
N CYS A 51 -9.07 8.39 -1.18
CA CYS A 51 -8.84 8.27 0.27
C CYS A 51 -8.45 6.83 0.68
N SER A 52 -9.09 5.81 0.09
CA SER A 52 -8.72 4.42 0.34
C SER A 52 -7.29 4.12 -0.13
N ARG A 53 -6.91 4.59 -1.33
CA ARG A 53 -5.56 4.41 -1.89
C ARG A 53 -4.50 5.05 -1.00
N GLU A 54 -4.72 6.29 -0.58
CA GLU A 54 -3.79 7.00 0.31
C GLU A 54 -3.60 6.25 1.63
N GLY A 55 -4.70 5.79 2.24
CA GLY A 55 -4.64 5.02 3.49
C GLY A 55 -3.93 3.67 3.37
N ALA A 56 -3.93 3.06 2.18
CA ALA A 56 -3.26 1.78 1.94
C ALA A 56 -1.79 1.94 1.51
N ILE A 57 -1.46 2.95 0.69
CA ILE A 57 -0.13 3.13 0.11
C ILE A 57 0.81 3.89 1.05
N ASN A 58 0.36 4.97 1.70
CA ASN A 58 1.22 5.82 2.52
C ASN A 58 1.94 5.04 3.66
N PRO A 59 1.29 4.10 4.38
CA PRO A 59 1.99 3.32 5.40
C PRO A 59 3.11 2.45 4.83
N LEU A 60 2.94 1.92 3.62
CA LEU A 60 3.95 1.11 2.95
C LEU A 60 5.14 1.97 2.51
N GLU A 61 4.88 3.19 2.06
CA GLU A 61 5.94 4.15 1.72
C GLU A 61 6.73 4.60 2.96
N GLN A 62 6.03 4.92 4.05
CA GLN A 62 6.68 5.39 5.30
C GLN A 62 7.54 4.31 5.96
N GLU A 63 7.14 3.04 5.86
CA GLU A 63 7.96 1.93 6.36
C GLU A 63 9.28 1.80 5.57
N ILE A 64 9.40 2.34 4.34
CA ILE A 64 10.68 2.37 3.61
C ILE A 64 11.71 3.20 4.37
N GLU A 65 11.25 4.25 5.06
CA GLU A 65 12.08 5.23 5.76
C GLU A 65 12.34 4.85 7.22
N ALA A 66 11.54 3.94 7.80
CA ALA A 66 11.72 3.48 9.17
C ALA A 66 12.90 2.47 9.26
N PRO A 67 13.87 2.66 10.17
CA PRO A 67 14.85 1.62 10.45
C PRO A 67 14.11 0.42 11.04
N LEU A 68 14.26 -0.78 10.44
CA LEU A 68 13.69 -2.01 10.95
C LEU A 68 14.13 -2.21 12.41
N ILE A 69 13.23 -1.93 13.35
CA ILE A 69 13.42 -2.20 14.78
C ILE A 69 13.28 -3.72 14.98
N THR A 70 14.26 -4.49 14.50
CA THR A 70 14.44 -5.87 14.96
C THR A 70 15.11 -5.82 16.33
N ARG A 71 14.42 -5.29 17.35
CA ARG A 71 14.78 -5.61 18.72
C ARG A 71 14.57 -7.11 18.87
N ALA A 72 15.64 -7.83 19.17
CA ALA A 72 15.49 -9.15 19.76
C ALA A 72 14.61 -8.99 21.02
N PRO A 73 13.78 -9.97 21.40
CA PRO A 73 13.14 -9.90 22.71
C PRO A 73 14.29 -9.80 23.71
N ASP A 74 14.42 -8.64 24.37
CA ASP A 74 15.26 -8.54 25.54
C ASP A 74 14.79 -9.68 26.46
N GLN A 75 15.70 -10.61 26.74
CA GLN A 75 15.47 -11.64 27.73
C GLN A 75 15.21 -10.89 29.04
N ILE A 76 13.93 -10.76 29.38
CA ILE A 76 13.50 -10.22 30.67
C ILE A 76 14.11 -11.17 31.72
N PRO A 77 14.97 -10.67 32.63
CA PRO A 77 15.58 -11.50 33.67
C PRO A 77 14.55 -12.03 34.66
#